data_AF-A0A518CA23-F1
#
_entry.id   AF-A0A518CA23-F1
#
_cell.length_a   1.000
_cell.length_b   1.000
_cell.length_c   1.000
_cell.angle_alpha   90.00
_cell.angle_beta   90.00
_cell.angle_gamma   90.00
#
_symmetry.space_group_name_H-M   'P 1'
#
loop_
_entity.id
_entity.type
_entity.pdbx_description
1 polymer ?
#
loop_
_entity_poly.entity_id
_entity_poly.type
_entity_poly.pdbx_seq_one_letter_code
_entity_poly.pdbx_strand_id
1 'polypeptide(L)'
;MKIGTLFTQSIMATLLFCSVSQAGWNEFWDRAHLDYARNKCWPSPFVEQDRASVNNYYAQMTATGIRLQNTLSDHYFDQESGELTRAGMMKIRSILTNVEGRRDIFVMQGFTRQETEARITAVKAGLAEMLGNPEAVAIYVSPDQPTGRAADYIDDIWRRERSSIPAPRLPAFAEQ
;
A
#
# COMPACT_ATOMS: atom_id res chain seq x y z
N MET A 1 -53.56 36.78 51.10
CA MET A 1 -52.15 36.44 51.38
C MET A 1 -51.57 35.53 50.29
N LYS A 2 -51.52 35.97 49.02
CA LYS A 2 -51.00 35.16 47.87
C LYS A 2 -50.26 35.95 46.77
N ILE A 3 -50.27 37.29 46.81
CA ILE A 3 -49.63 38.13 45.77
C ILE A 3 -48.12 38.30 46.02
N GLY A 4 -47.69 38.37 47.29
CA GLY A 4 -46.27 38.53 47.63
C GLY A 4 -45.39 37.31 47.30
N THR A 5 -45.96 36.10 47.32
CA THR A 5 -45.24 34.85 47.02
C THR A 5 -45.05 34.62 45.52
N LEU A 6 -45.96 35.12 44.67
CA LEU A 6 -45.85 35.02 43.22
C LEU A 6 -44.78 35.97 42.66
N PHE A 7 -44.64 37.14 43.28
CA PHE A 7 -43.63 38.12 42.88
C PHE A 7 -42.21 37.65 43.24
N THR A 8 -42.02 37.07 44.42
CA THR A 8 -40.73 36.49 44.83
C THR A 8 -40.38 35.23 44.05
N GLN A 9 -41.34 34.37 43.72
CA GLN A 9 -41.10 33.20 42.85
C GLN A 9 -40.71 33.61 41.42
N SER A 10 -41.32 34.66 40.87
CA SER A 10 -40.97 35.18 39.54
C SER A 10 -39.57 35.79 39.50
N ILE A 11 -39.18 36.55 40.53
CA ILE A 11 -37.82 37.10 40.64
C ILE A 11 -36.78 35.99 40.78
N MET A 12 -37.04 34.97 41.59
CA MET A 12 -36.12 33.83 41.73
C MET A 12 -35.98 33.04 40.43
N ALA A 13 -37.08 32.83 39.70
CA ALA A 13 -37.04 32.16 38.39
C ALA A 13 -36.21 32.97 37.38
N THR A 14 -36.32 34.30 37.37
CA THR A 14 -35.57 35.16 36.44
C THR A 14 -34.07 35.18 36.74
N LEU A 15 -33.67 35.11 38.02
CA LEU A 15 -32.27 35.00 38.43
C LEU A 15 -31.65 33.63 38.13
N LEU A 16 -32.44 32.55 38.14
CA LEU A 16 -31.99 31.20 37.78
C LEU A 16 -31.77 31.00 36.27
N PHE A 17 -32.41 31.82 35.42
CA PHE A 17 -32.23 31.77 33.96
C PHE A 17 -31.18 32.77 33.42
N CYS A 18 -30.56 33.59 34.28
CA CYS A 18 -29.38 34.37 33.92
C CYS A 18 -28.15 33.46 33.92
N SER A 19 -27.92 32.77 32.81
CA SER A 19 -26.63 32.14 32.56
C SER A 19 -25.53 33.20 32.57
N VAL A 20 -24.56 33.02 33.47
CA VAL A 20 -23.37 33.88 33.55
C VAL A 20 -22.59 33.67 32.24
N SER A 21 -22.71 34.62 31.31
CA SER A 21 -21.86 34.66 30.14
C SER A 21 -20.50 35.17 30.58
N GLN A 22 -19.60 34.24 30.87
CA GLN A 22 -18.21 34.58 31.17
C GLN A 22 -17.58 35.02 29.85
N ALA A 23 -17.29 36.31 29.71
CA ALA A 23 -16.48 36.81 28.60
C ALA A 23 -15.09 36.19 28.78
N GLY A 24 -14.78 35.15 28.01
CA GLY A 24 -13.53 34.38 28.09
C GLY A 24 -12.32 35.20 27.67
N TRP A 25 -12.00 36.22 28.45
CA TRP A 25 -11.00 37.24 28.15
C TRP A 25 -9.59 36.70 28.30
N ASN A 26 -9.38 35.80 29.27
CA ASN A 26 -8.12 35.09 29.41
C ASN A 26 -7.91 34.15 28.22
N GLU A 27 -8.94 33.39 27.85
CA GLU A 27 -8.91 32.49 26.68
C GLU A 27 -8.70 33.26 25.37
N PHE A 28 -9.24 34.48 25.28
CA PHE A 28 -9.00 35.37 24.15
C PHE A 28 -7.54 35.79 24.05
N TRP A 29 -6.95 36.31 25.13
CA TRP A 29 -5.55 36.74 25.11
C TRP A 29 -4.57 35.57 24.97
N ASP A 30 -4.88 34.42 25.56
CA ASP A 30 -4.10 33.19 25.38
C ASP A 30 -4.08 32.78 23.91
N ARG A 31 -5.24 32.80 23.22
CA ARG A 31 -5.32 32.56 21.78
C ARG A 31 -4.59 33.61 20.96
N ALA A 32 -4.70 34.89 21.32
CA ALA A 32 -4.03 35.98 20.61
C ALA A 32 -2.50 35.85 20.68
N HIS A 33 -1.95 35.50 21.85
CA HIS A 33 -0.52 35.24 22.02
C HIS A 33 -0.07 34.01 21.23
N LEU A 34 -0.86 32.93 21.24
CA LEU A 34 -0.58 31.73 20.47
C LEU A 34 -0.60 32.00 18.96
N ASP A 35 -1.60 32.74 18.47
CA ASP A 35 -1.70 33.11 17.06
C ASP A 35 -0.55 34.02 16.62
N TYR A 36 -0.14 34.97 17.47
CA TYR A 36 1.05 35.80 17.20
C TYR A 36 2.33 34.96 17.11
N ALA A 37 2.54 34.06 18.05
CA ALA A 37 3.69 33.14 18.03
C ALA A 37 3.67 32.24 16.76
N ARG A 38 2.49 31.76 16.38
CA ARG A 38 2.28 30.94 15.17
C ARG A 38 2.56 31.71 13.88
N ASN A 39 2.08 32.94 13.77
CA ASN A 39 2.33 33.77 12.59
C ASN A 39 3.82 34.11 12.45
N LYS A 40 4.53 34.26 13.58
CA LYS A 40 5.98 34.52 13.58
C LYS A 40 6.81 33.32 13.13
N CYS A 41 6.34 32.09 13.36
CA CYS A 41 7.06 30.89 12.90
C CYS A 41 6.74 30.52 11.44
N TRP A 42 5.65 31.03 10.86
CA TRP A 42 5.27 30.75 9.47
C TRP A 42 6.45 30.93 8.49
N PRO A 43 6.74 29.93 7.62
CA PRO A 43 5.94 28.75 7.30
C PRO A 43 6.25 27.45 8.09
N SER A 44 7.28 27.43 8.95
CA SER A 44 7.55 26.28 9.84
C SER A 44 6.73 26.43 11.13
N PRO A 45 6.07 25.41 11.70
CA PRO A 45 6.24 23.97 11.49
C PRO A 45 5.24 23.34 10.50
N PHE A 46 4.32 24.11 9.92
CA PHE A 46 3.24 23.56 9.08
C PHE A 46 3.76 22.81 7.86
N VAL A 47 4.77 23.39 7.18
CA VAL A 47 5.40 22.74 6.02
C VAL A 47 6.10 21.44 6.40
N GLU A 48 6.66 21.33 7.61
CA GLU A 48 7.35 20.11 8.05
C GLU A 48 6.35 18.98 8.30
N GLN A 49 5.22 19.29 8.95
CA GLN A 49 4.14 18.34 9.16
C GLN A 49 3.55 17.87 7.84
N ASP A 50 3.30 18.78 6.89
CA ASP A 50 2.79 18.44 5.56
C ASP A 50 3.78 17.55 4.82
N ARG A 51 5.08 17.88 4.81
CA ARG A 51 6.13 17.05 4.19
C ARG A 51 6.21 15.66 4.83
N ALA A 52 6.14 15.59 6.16
CA ALA A 52 6.14 14.31 6.87
C ALA A 52 4.91 13.47 6.47
N SER A 53 3.73 14.08 6.37
CA SER A 53 2.51 13.38 5.95
C SER A 53 2.66 12.79 4.54
N VAL A 54 3.13 13.59 3.58
CA VAL A 54 3.34 13.16 2.20
C VAL A 54 4.40 12.06 2.11
N ASN A 55 5.53 12.22 2.81
CA ASN A 55 6.58 11.21 2.85
C ASN A 55 6.09 9.88 3.45
N ASN A 56 5.24 9.93 4.48
CA ASN A 56 4.66 8.73 5.07
C ASN A 56 3.80 7.97 4.06
N TYR A 57 2.97 8.66 3.27
CA TYR A 57 2.18 8.02 2.22
C TYR A 57 3.07 7.38 1.15
N TYR A 58 4.11 8.08 0.69
CA TYR A 58 5.05 7.52 -0.28
C TYR A 58 5.82 6.31 0.26
N ALA A 59 6.21 6.34 1.54
CA ALA A 59 6.88 5.21 2.18
C ALA A 59 5.97 3.97 2.20
N GLN A 60 4.69 4.14 2.54
CA GLN A 60 3.69 3.06 2.51
C GLN A 60 3.48 2.53 1.08
N MET A 61 3.27 3.41 0.10
CA MET A 61 3.11 3.02 -1.31
C MET A 61 4.33 2.26 -1.82
N THR A 62 5.53 2.72 -1.47
CA THR A 62 6.80 2.07 -1.83
C THR A 62 6.90 0.69 -1.19
N ALA A 63 6.58 0.55 0.09
CA ALA A 63 6.59 -0.73 0.79
C ALA A 63 5.61 -1.74 0.16
N THR A 64 4.38 -1.30 -0.16
CA THR A 64 3.39 -2.13 -0.84
C THR A 64 3.83 -2.50 -2.26
N GLY A 65 4.43 -1.57 -3.00
CA GLY A 65 4.97 -1.85 -4.33
C GLY A 65 6.09 -2.89 -4.31
N ILE A 66 6.99 -2.81 -3.31
CA ILE A 66 8.04 -3.82 -3.10
C ILE A 66 7.42 -5.17 -2.76
N ARG A 67 6.43 -5.21 -1.86
CA ARG A 67 5.71 -6.44 -1.51
C ARG A 67 5.09 -7.08 -2.74
N LEU A 68 4.39 -6.30 -3.56
CA LEU A 68 3.76 -6.77 -4.80
C LEU A 68 4.81 -7.32 -5.78
N GLN A 69 5.94 -6.62 -5.94
CA GLN A 69 7.03 -7.05 -6.80
C GLN A 69 7.69 -8.34 -6.31
N ASN A 70 7.79 -8.54 -4.99
CA ASN A 70 8.36 -9.75 -4.39
C ASN A 70 7.34 -10.87 -4.18
N THR A 71 6.11 -10.72 -4.69
CA THR A 71 5.07 -11.75 -4.60
C THR A 71 5.19 -12.75 -5.74
N LEU A 72 5.26 -14.04 -5.39
CA LEU A 72 5.18 -15.17 -6.28
C LEU A 72 3.70 -15.58 -6.44
N SER A 73 3.09 -15.19 -7.56
CA SER A 73 1.76 -15.62 -7.99
C SER A 73 1.75 -16.96 -8.72
N ASP A 74 0.54 -17.44 -9.05
CA ASP A 74 0.28 -18.76 -9.67
C ASP A 74 1.21 -19.11 -10.83
N HIS A 75 1.54 -18.16 -11.70
CA HIS A 75 2.34 -18.40 -12.89
C HIS A 75 3.81 -18.74 -12.63
N TYR A 76 4.27 -18.65 -11.38
CA TYR A 76 5.59 -19.13 -10.97
C TYR A 76 5.58 -20.59 -10.51
N PHE A 77 4.41 -21.17 -10.35
CA PHE A 77 4.21 -22.57 -9.97
C PHE A 77 3.62 -23.34 -11.15
N ASP A 78 4.04 -24.59 -11.27
CA ASP A 78 3.45 -25.51 -12.24
C ASP A 78 2.03 -25.88 -11.78
N GLN A 79 1.06 -25.83 -12.69
CA GLN A 79 -0.34 -26.08 -12.34
C GLN A 79 -0.64 -27.56 -12.09
N GLU A 80 0.15 -28.47 -12.65
CA GLU A 80 -0.06 -29.92 -12.52
C GLU A 80 0.72 -30.48 -11.33
N SER A 81 1.99 -30.11 -11.18
CA SER A 81 2.87 -30.63 -10.13
C SER A 81 2.88 -29.77 -8.85
N GLY A 82 2.50 -28.50 -8.93
CA GLY A 82 2.63 -27.55 -7.83
C GLY A 82 4.08 -27.16 -7.51
N GLU A 83 5.05 -27.61 -8.31
CA GLU A 83 6.46 -27.31 -8.13
C GLU A 83 6.80 -25.91 -8.64
N LEU A 84 7.94 -25.38 -8.18
CA LEU A 84 8.42 -24.08 -8.60
C LEU A 84 8.99 -24.17 -10.03
N THR A 85 8.45 -23.37 -10.94
CA THR A 85 8.94 -23.31 -12.33
C THR A 85 10.32 -22.66 -12.42
N ARG A 86 10.99 -22.81 -13.57
CA ARG A 86 12.24 -22.09 -13.85
C ARG A 86 12.07 -20.57 -13.78
N ALA A 87 10.91 -20.04 -14.18
CA ALA A 87 10.60 -18.62 -14.04
C ALA A 87 10.51 -18.21 -12.56
N GLY A 88 9.90 -19.05 -11.72
CA GLY A 88 9.83 -18.87 -10.27
C GLY A 88 11.21 -18.83 -9.63
N MET A 89 12.09 -19.78 -10.00
CA MET A 89 13.47 -19.79 -9.54
C MET A 89 14.23 -18.50 -9.92
N MET A 90 14.11 -18.05 -11.17
CA MET A 90 14.74 -16.80 -11.60
C MET A 90 14.17 -15.57 -10.87
N LYS A 91 12.88 -15.58 -10.54
CA LYS A 91 12.25 -14.54 -9.73
C LYS A 91 12.82 -14.50 -8.32
N ILE A 92 12.96 -15.65 -7.65
CA ILE A 92 13.60 -15.75 -6.33
C ILE A 92 15.02 -15.21 -6.42
N ARG A 93 15.83 -15.65 -7.40
CA ARG A 93 17.19 -15.12 -7.61
C ARG A 93 17.20 -13.60 -7.80
N SER A 94 16.26 -13.04 -8.55
CA SER A 94 16.13 -11.60 -8.72
C SER A 94 15.80 -10.88 -7.41
N ILE A 95 14.92 -11.44 -6.58
CA ILE A 95 14.61 -10.89 -5.24
C ILE A 95 15.85 -10.92 -4.35
N LEU A 96 16.60 -12.02 -4.34
CA LEU A 96 17.81 -12.19 -3.54
C LEU A 96 18.95 -11.24 -3.95
N THR A 97 19.05 -10.95 -5.25
CA THR A 97 20.10 -10.07 -5.82
C THR A 97 19.72 -8.59 -5.82
N ASN A 98 18.47 -8.25 -5.54
CA ASN A 98 18.01 -6.87 -5.41
C ASN A 98 18.58 -6.17 -4.16
N VAL A 99 18.24 -4.88 -4.05
CA VAL A 99 18.67 -3.94 -3.00
C VAL A 99 18.56 -4.56 -1.59
N GLU A 100 19.60 -4.38 -0.79
CA GLU A 100 19.67 -4.84 0.60
C GLU A 100 18.50 -4.30 1.44
N GLY A 101 17.96 -5.14 2.33
CA GLY A 101 16.82 -4.80 3.18
C GLY A 101 15.44 -4.91 2.53
N ARG A 102 15.33 -5.42 1.29
CA ARG A 102 14.05 -5.58 0.55
C ARG A 102 13.91 -6.97 -0.08
N ARG A 103 14.37 -8.01 0.63
CA ARG A 103 14.54 -9.37 0.09
C ARG A 103 13.48 -10.36 0.58
N ASP A 104 12.49 -9.89 1.34
CA ASP A 104 11.41 -10.74 1.81
C ASP A 104 10.62 -11.31 0.63
N ILE A 105 10.32 -12.60 0.71
CA ILE A 105 9.59 -13.31 -0.34
C ILE A 105 8.13 -13.43 0.10
N PHE A 106 7.22 -13.12 -0.81
CA PHE A 106 5.80 -13.28 -0.58
C PHE A 106 5.27 -14.37 -1.51
N VAL A 107 4.44 -15.27 -0.98
CA VAL A 107 3.75 -16.31 -1.74
C VAL A 107 2.28 -15.96 -1.80
N MET A 108 1.72 -15.94 -3.00
CA MET A 108 0.30 -15.67 -3.17
C MET A 108 -0.52 -16.82 -2.59
N GLN A 109 -1.52 -16.48 -1.78
CA GLN A 109 -2.45 -17.42 -1.21
C GLN A 109 -3.15 -18.22 -2.32
N GLY A 110 -3.12 -19.55 -2.20
CA GLY A 110 -3.87 -20.46 -3.08
C GLY A 110 -5.35 -20.54 -2.71
N PHE A 111 -6.14 -21.26 -3.50
CA PHE A 111 -7.57 -21.47 -3.22
C PHE A 111 -7.80 -22.31 -1.96
N THR A 112 -6.83 -23.18 -1.64
CA THR A 112 -6.86 -24.01 -0.44
C THR A 112 -5.64 -23.75 0.45
N ARG A 113 -5.77 -24.10 1.75
CA ARG A 113 -4.65 -24.02 2.68
C ARG A 113 -3.52 -24.99 2.27
N GLN A 114 -3.89 -26.19 1.85
CA GLN A 114 -2.94 -27.22 1.40
C GLN A 114 -2.10 -26.73 0.22
N GLU A 115 -2.73 -26.07 -0.76
CA GLU A 115 -2.03 -25.48 -1.90
C GLU A 115 -1.05 -24.38 -1.47
N THR A 116 -1.46 -23.53 -0.53
CA THR A 116 -0.58 -22.46 0.00
C THR A 116 0.64 -23.05 0.72
N GLU A 117 0.44 -24.09 1.52
CA GLU A 117 1.53 -24.81 2.22
C GLU A 117 2.46 -25.52 1.24
N ALA A 118 1.92 -26.10 0.16
CA ALA A 118 2.70 -26.72 -0.91
C ALA A 118 3.58 -25.69 -1.63
N ARG A 119 3.03 -24.51 -1.96
CA ARG A 119 3.80 -23.40 -2.57
C ARG A 119 4.92 -22.91 -1.66
N ILE A 120 4.65 -22.75 -0.36
CA ILE A 120 5.69 -22.38 0.61
C ILE A 120 6.79 -23.44 0.65
N THR A 121 6.42 -24.72 0.63
CA THR A 121 7.36 -25.84 0.62
C THR A 121 8.22 -25.83 -0.63
N ALA A 122 7.63 -25.61 -1.81
CA ALA A 122 8.34 -25.50 -3.08
C ALA A 122 9.34 -24.32 -3.08
N VAL A 123 8.95 -23.17 -2.51
CA VAL A 123 9.83 -22.01 -2.38
C VAL A 123 10.99 -22.31 -1.42
N LYS A 124 10.74 -22.98 -0.29
CA LYS A 124 11.81 -23.41 0.63
C LYS A 124 12.78 -24.38 -0.04
N ALA A 125 12.29 -25.30 -0.85
CA ALA A 125 13.14 -26.21 -1.62
C ALA A 125 14.03 -25.44 -2.61
N GLY A 126 13.47 -24.48 -3.36
CA GLY A 126 14.23 -23.63 -4.26
C GLY A 126 15.28 -22.76 -3.55
N LEU A 127 14.95 -22.23 -2.36
CA LEU A 127 15.91 -21.50 -1.52
C LEU A 127 17.03 -22.40 -1.00
N ALA A 128 16.72 -23.64 -0.59
CA ALA A 128 17.72 -24.61 -0.17
C ALA A 128 18.68 -24.95 -1.32
N GLU A 129 18.19 -25.06 -2.56
CA GLU A 129 19.02 -25.26 -3.74
C GLU A 129 19.94 -24.05 -4.02
N MET A 130 19.42 -22.82 -3.89
CA MET A 130 20.17 -21.60 -4.22
C MET A 130 21.17 -21.16 -3.15
N LEU A 131 20.79 -21.25 -1.87
CA LEU A 131 21.54 -20.68 -0.75
C LEU A 131 22.08 -21.74 0.22
N GLY A 132 21.66 -23.01 0.09
CA GLY A 132 21.98 -24.08 1.05
C GLY A 132 21.26 -23.95 2.40
N ASN A 133 20.57 -22.84 2.65
CA ASN A 133 19.80 -22.60 3.86
C ASN A 133 18.39 -22.04 3.53
N PRO A 134 17.32 -22.84 3.71
CA PRO A 134 15.96 -22.39 3.41
C PRO A 134 15.43 -21.32 4.36
N GLU A 135 16.02 -21.14 5.55
CA GLU A 135 15.59 -20.17 6.56
C GLU A 135 16.37 -18.85 6.47
N ALA A 136 17.19 -18.66 5.42
CA ALA A 136 17.96 -17.44 5.22
C ALA A 136 17.09 -16.21 4.91
N VAL A 137 15.86 -16.41 4.43
CA VAL A 137 14.95 -15.36 4.00
C VAL A 137 13.55 -15.62 4.55
N ALA A 138 12.89 -14.57 5.04
CA ALA A 138 11.53 -14.67 5.51
C ALA A 138 10.54 -14.87 4.35
N ILE A 139 9.65 -15.84 4.51
CA ILE A 139 8.58 -16.15 3.57
C ILE A 139 7.24 -15.79 4.21
N TYR A 140 6.47 -14.95 3.53
CA TYR A 140 5.15 -14.50 3.98
C TYR A 140 4.07 -14.91 2.99
N VAL A 141 2.84 -15.04 3.46
CA VAL A 141 1.67 -15.22 2.59
C VAL A 141 1.09 -13.84 2.24
N SER A 142 0.75 -13.64 0.98
CA SER A 142 0.07 -12.44 0.49
C SER A 142 -1.28 -12.80 -0.13
N PRO A 143 -2.38 -12.10 0.24
CA PRO A 143 -3.65 -12.23 -0.47
C PRO A 143 -3.66 -11.45 -1.80
N ASP A 144 -2.71 -10.54 -1.98
CA ASP A 144 -2.64 -9.65 -3.14
C ASP A 144 -2.09 -10.39 -4.36
N GLN A 145 -2.82 -10.31 -5.47
CA GLN A 145 -2.37 -10.86 -6.74
C GLN A 145 -1.60 -9.81 -7.55
N PRO A 146 -0.30 -9.99 -7.81
CA PRO A 146 0.41 -9.15 -8.75
C PRO A 146 -0.15 -9.33 -10.17
N THR A 147 -0.30 -8.21 -10.88
CA THR A 147 -0.67 -8.23 -12.30
C THR A 147 0.44 -8.89 -13.10
N GLY A 148 0.16 -10.05 -13.68
CA GLY A 148 1.13 -10.80 -14.48
C GLY A 148 0.46 -11.94 -15.24
N ARG A 149 1.22 -12.56 -16.14
CA ARG A 149 0.78 -13.70 -16.96
C ARG A 149 1.92 -14.70 -17.07
N ALA A 150 1.60 -15.98 -17.25
CA ALA A 150 2.59 -17.01 -17.50
C ALA A 150 3.40 -16.72 -18.77
N ALA A 151 4.71 -16.91 -18.69
CA ALA A 151 5.62 -16.61 -19.80
C ALA A 151 5.30 -17.44 -21.04
N ASP A 152 4.99 -18.74 -20.85
CA ASP A 152 4.69 -19.66 -21.95
C ASP A 152 3.46 -19.21 -22.74
N TYR A 153 2.39 -18.80 -22.03
CA TYR A 153 1.19 -18.24 -22.64
C TYR A 153 1.49 -16.98 -23.49
N ILE A 154 2.40 -16.12 -23.01
CA ILE A 154 2.80 -14.91 -23.72
C ILE A 154 3.64 -15.25 -24.96
N ASP A 155 4.60 -16.18 -24.87
CA ASP A 155 5.38 -16.64 -26.03
C ASP A 155 4.47 -17.21 -27.12
N ASP A 156 3.48 -17.99 -26.71
CA ASP A 156 2.49 -18.60 -27.57
C ASP A 156 1.68 -17.57 -28.37
N ILE A 157 1.30 -16.46 -27.75
CA ILE A 157 0.62 -15.35 -28.42
C ILE A 157 1.57 -14.68 -29.41
N TRP A 158 2.77 -14.29 -28.97
CA TRP A 158 3.73 -13.58 -29.82
C TRP A 158 4.16 -14.40 -31.03
N ARG A 159 4.30 -15.73 -30.86
CA ARG A 159 4.64 -16.63 -31.95
C ARG A 159 3.54 -16.69 -33.00
N ARG A 160 2.27 -16.79 -32.56
CA ARG A 160 1.10 -16.79 -33.46
C ARG A 160 0.91 -15.43 -34.14
N GLU A 161 1.11 -14.34 -33.41
CA GLU A 161 1.06 -13.01 -33.98
C GLU A 161 2.12 -12.86 -35.07
N ARG A 162 3.38 -13.18 -34.77
CA ARG A 162 4.48 -13.08 -35.73
C ARG A 162 4.29 -13.95 -36.96
N SER A 163 3.71 -15.15 -36.81
CA SER A 163 3.41 -16.02 -37.95
C SER A 163 2.24 -15.51 -38.80
N SER A 164 1.36 -14.68 -38.23
CA SER A 164 0.22 -14.08 -38.94
C SER A 164 0.55 -12.79 -39.69
N ILE A 165 1.68 -12.14 -39.38
CA ILE A 165 2.10 -10.89 -40.02
C ILE A 165 2.43 -11.18 -41.49
N PRO A 166 1.68 -10.62 -42.46
CA PRO A 166 2.00 -10.78 -43.87
C PRO A 166 3.33 -10.08 -44.18
N ALA A 167 4.08 -10.64 -45.14
CA ALA A 167 5.33 -10.02 -45.58
C ALA A 167 5.09 -8.55 -46.01
N PRO A 168 5.97 -7.61 -45.60
CA PRO A 168 5.82 -6.20 -45.93
C PRO A 168 5.81 -6.03 -47.45
N ARG A 169 4.82 -5.29 -47.96
CA ARG A 169 4.69 -4.98 -49.39
C ARG A 169 5.01 -3.50 -49.61
N LEU A 170 5.91 -3.22 -50.54
CA LEU A 170 6.12 -1.86 -51.02
C LEU A 170 4.99 -1.47 -51.99
N PRO A 171 4.55 -0.20 -52.00
CA PRO A 171 3.66 0.29 -53.05
C PRO A 171 4.35 0.19 -54.42
N ALA A 172 3.56 0.01 -55.48
CA ALA A 172 4.09 0.01 -56.84
C ALA A 172 4.80 1.35 -57.14
N PHE A 173 5.94 1.29 -57.81
CA PHE A 173 6.68 2.48 -58.22
C PHE A 173 5.84 3.25 -59.24
N ALA A 174 5.51 4.51 -58.94
CA ALA A 174 4.85 5.38 -59.91
C ALA A 174 5.92 5.95 -60.85
N GLU A 175 5.91 5.53 -62.11
CA GLU A 175 6.69 6.19 -63.16
C GLU A 175 6.09 7.60 -63.39
N GLN A 176 6.92 8.64 -63.23
CA GLN A 176 6.61 10.03 -63.57
C GLN A 176 6.94 10.31 -65.03
#